data_AF-A0A191YLM5-F1
#
_entry.id   AF-A0A191YLM5-F1
#
_cell.length_a   1.000
_cell.length_b   1.000
_cell.length_c   1.000
_cell.angle_alpha   90.00
_cell.angle_beta   90.00
_cell.angle_gamma   90.00
#
_symmetry.space_group_name_H-M   'P 1'
#
loop_
_entity.id
_entity.type
_entity.pdbx_description
1 polymer ?
#
loop_
_entity_poly.entity_id
_entity_poly.type
_entity_poly.pdbx_seq_one_letter_code
_entity_poly.pdbx_strand_id
1 'polypeptide(L)'
;MKNPYAPGFWCAIAALVLLSATYFYGIMLAHQIDTALIFLDSAAALIAVMAIVVVAVASVQGQRIKKRQCERGKTLVLIWDTKVALRRVETVFDRYFWGSYWQPGRTFQEVMGELTGTPLEKSLETLKKQCLELDKQIAEDGRHWLNNARELSDVATAMARERYQLDFCDPRAEVTGGAVINRDFEVLVYTWTARLKSFDHQLDEIEVQYS
;
A
#
# COMPACT_ATOMS: atom_id res chain seq x y z
N MET A 1 -13.61 2.04 -16.36
CA MET A 1 -13.32 2.32 -17.80
C MET A 1 -14.25 1.45 -18.65
N LYS A 2 -15.12 2.05 -19.48
CA LYS A 2 -16.03 1.31 -20.39
C LYS A 2 -15.21 0.67 -21.50
N ASN A 3 -15.32 -0.65 -21.68
CA ASN A 3 -14.56 -1.39 -22.68
C ASN A 3 -14.92 -0.87 -24.10
N PRO A 4 -13.97 -0.29 -24.86
CA PRO A 4 -14.25 0.31 -26.18
C PRO A 4 -14.64 -0.73 -27.25
N TYR A 5 -14.41 -2.02 -26.98
CA TYR A 5 -14.75 -3.14 -27.86
C TYR A 5 -16.18 -3.68 -27.67
N ALA A 6 -16.87 -3.26 -26.60
CA ALA A 6 -18.24 -3.71 -26.32
C ALA A 6 -19.24 -3.40 -27.46
N PRO A 7 -19.31 -2.18 -28.02
CA PRO A 7 -20.29 -1.88 -29.07
C PRO A 7 -20.05 -2.66 -30.37
N GLY A 8 -18.78 -2.86 -30.76
CA GLY A 8 -18.44 -3.64 -31.96
C GLY A 8 -18.84 -5.10 -31.86
N PHE A 9 -18.69 -5.71 -30.68
CA PHE A 9 -19.12 -7.08 -30.41
C PHE A 9 -20.64 -7.24 -30.51
N TRP A 10 -21.41 -6.33 -29.89
CA TRP A 10 -22.87 -6.34 -29.99
C TRP A 10 -23.38 -6.10 -31.41
N CYS A 11 -22.69 -5.24 -32.17
CA CYS A 11 -23.03 -4.97 -33.57
C CYS A 11 -22.77 -6.20 -34.46
N ALA A 12 -21.67 -6.92 -34.23
CA ALA A 12 -21.36 -8.16 -34.95
C ALA A 12 -22.37 -9.28 -34.65
N ILE A 13 -22.80 -9.43 -33.39
CA ILE A 13 -23.86 -10.38 -33.02
C ILE A 13 -25.18 -10.02 -33.69
N ALA A 14 -25.59 -8.75 -33.64
CA ALA A 14 -26.82 -8.29 -34.27
C ALA A 14 -26.82 -8.53 -35.79
N ALA A 15 -25.69 -8.25 -36.45
CA ALA A 15 -25.52 -8.51 -37.88
C ALA A 15 -25.61 -10.01 -38.22
N LEU A 16 -25.00 -10.88 -37.39
CA LEU A 16 -25.03 -12.33 -37.61
C LEU A 16 -26.44 -12.91 -37.43
N VAL A 17 -27.20 -12.42 -36.44
CA VAL A 17 -28.60 -12.79 -36.22
C VAL A 17 -29.51 -12.28 -37.35
N LEU A 18 -29.29 -11.06 -37.83
CA LEU A 18 -30.07 -10.50 -38.94
C LEU A 18 -29.77 -11.24 -40.26
N LEU A 19 -28.52 -11.57 -40.55
CA LEU A 19 -28.14 -12.33 -41.73
C LEU A 19 -28.70 -13.76 -41.70
N SER A 20 -28.69 -14.42 -40.54
CA SER A 20 -29.28 -15.76 -40.43
C SER A 20 -30.82 -15.72 -40.56
N ALA A 21 -31.49 -14.73 -39.95
CA ALA A 21 -32.94 -14.57 -40.04
C ALA A 21 -33.42 -14.23 -41.47
N THR A 22 -32.73 -13.32 -42.16
CA THR A 22 -33.05 -12.93 -43.54
C THR A 22 -32.84 -14.08 -44.52
N TYR A 23 -31.77 -14.87 -44.35
CA TYR A 23 -31.51 -16.05 -45.18
C TYR A 23 -32.53 -17.17 -44.94
N PHE A 24 -32.90 -17.42 -43.68
CA PHE A 24 -33.94 -18.41 -43.34
C PHE A 24 -35.31 -18.04 -43.91
N TYR A 25 -35.66 -16.75 -43.86
CA TYR A 25 -36.89 -16.23 -44.46
C TYR A 25 -36.89 -16.42 -45.99
N GLY A 26 -35.74 -16.25 -46.65
CA GLY A 26 -35.56 -16.51 -48.08
C GLY A 26 -35.77 -17.98 -48.48
N ILE A 27 -35.24 -18.92 -47.68
CA ILE A 27 -35.41 -20.37 -47.93
C ILE A 27 -36.86 -20.81 -47.66
N MET A 28 -37.51 -20.24 -46.63
CA MET A 28 -38.91 -20.52 -46.32
C MET A 28 -39.84 -20.12 -47.49
N LEU A 29 -39.52 -19.01 -48.19
CA LEU A 29 -40.23 -18.58 -49.39
C LEU A 29 -40.04 -19.52 -50.59
N ALA A 30 -38.89 -20.20 -50.67
CA ALA A 30 -38.51 -21.12 -51.75
C ALA A 30 -38.98 -22.58 -51.54
N HIS A 31 -39.68 -22.88 -50.44
CA HIS A 31 -40.31 -24.17 -50.11
C HIS A 31 -39.35 -25.39 -50.12
N GLN A 32 -38.09 -25.21 -49.73
CA GLN A 32 -37.13 -26.29 -49.50
C GLN A 32 -36.85 -26.50 -48.00
N ILE A 33 -37.69 -27.31 -47.35
CA ILE A 33 -37.69 -27.46 -45.87
C ILE A 33 -36.48 -28.27 -45.37
N ASP A 34 -36.05 -29.30 -46.11
CA ASP A 34 -34.90 -30.13 -45.70
C ASP A 34 -33.57 -29.36 -45.72
N THR A 35 -33.39 -28.48 -46.71
CA THR A 35 -32.21 -27.61 -46.82
C THR A 35 -32.20 -26.54 -45.73
N ALA A 36 -33.38 -26.07 -45.29
CA ALA A 36 -33.51 -25.11 -44.20
C ALA A 36 -33.08 -25.71 -42.85
N LEU A 37 -33.45 -26.97 -42.58
CA LEU A 37 -33.13 -27.66 -41.32
C LEU A 37 -31.62 -27.90 -41.17
N ILE A 38 -30.92 -28.34 -42.24
CA ILE A 38 -29.46 -28.52 -42.21
C ILE A 38 -28.75 -27.18 -41.98
N PHE A 39 -29.25 -26.10 -42.58
CA PHE A 39 -28.70 -24.76 -42.35
C PHE A 39 -28.92 -24.30 -40.91
N LEU A 40 -30.10 -24.51 -40.33
CA LEU A 40 -30.39 -24.17 -38.94
C LEU A 40 -29.41 -24.89 -37.99
N ASP A 41 -29.17 -26.18 -38.22
CA ASP A 41 -28.29 -26.99 -37.38
C ASP A 41 -26.83 -26.50 -37.47
N SER A 42 -26.34 -26.21 -38.68
CA SER A 42 -25.01 -25.63 -38.89
C SER A 42 -24.86 -24.23 -38.27
N ALA A 43 -25.89 -23.38 -38.36
CA ALA A 43 -25.91 -22.07 -37.74
C ALA A 43 -25.93 -22.17 -36.20
N ALA A 44 -26.71 -23.09 -35.64
CA ALA A 44 -26.75 -23.37 -34.21
C ALA A 44 -25.39 -23.90 -33.70
N ALA A 45 -24.74 -24.79 -34.45
CA ALA A 45 -23.40 -25.27 -34.14
C ALA A 45 -22.37 -24.12 -34.14
N LEU A 46 -22.45 -23.20 -35.10
CA LEU A 46 -21.58 -22.03 -35.19
C LEU A 46 -21.78 -21.08 -33.99
N ILE A 47 -23.03 -20.82 -33.60
CA ILE A 47 -23.37 -20.02 -32.43
C ILE A 47 -22.85 -20.70 -31.15
N ALA A 48 -22.99 -22.02 -31.03
CA ALA A 48 -22.50 -22.77 -29.88
C ALA A 48 -20.96 -22.68 -29.75
N VAL A 49 -20.23 -22.84 -30.85
CA VAL A 49 -18.77 -22.70 -30.87
C VAL A 49 -18.35 -21.28 -30.49
N MET A 50 -19.02 -20.26 -31.05
CA MET A 50 -18.75 -18.85 -30.71
C MET A 50 -19.03 -18.55 -29.24
N ALA A 51 -20.10 -19.10 -28.67
CA ALA A 51 -20.41 -18.96 -27.25
C ALA A 51 -19.31 -19.56 -26.36
N ILE A 52 -18.80 -20.76 -26.70
CA ILE A 52 -17.70 -21.40 -25.99
C ILE A 52 -16.44 -20.52 -26.03
N VAL A 53 -16.11 -19.97 -27.20
CA VAL A 53 -14.94 -19.08 -27.36
C VAL A 53 -15.08 -17.82 -26.51
N VAL A 54 -16.25 -17.18 -26.50
CA VAL A 54 -16.50 -15.98 -25.68
C VAL A 54 -16.37 -16.29 -24.19
N VAL A 55 -16.93 -17.41 -23.73
CA VAL A 55 -16.81 -17.85 -22.33
C VAL A 55 -15.35 -18.14 -21.96
N ALA A 56 -14.59 -18.79 -22.84
CA ALA A 56 -13.18 -19.07 -22.62
C ALA A 56 -12.35 -17.78 -22.50
N VAL A 57 -12.57 -16.82 -23.41
CA VAL A 57 -11.88 -15.51 -23.37
C VAL A 57 -12.26 -14.72 -22.11
N ALA A 58 -13.54 -14.68 -21.76
CA ALA A 58 -14.02 -14.01 -20.56
C ALA A 58 -13.42 -14.63 -19.29
N SER A 59 -13.30 -15.96 -19.23
CA SER A 59 -12.67 -16.68 -18.11
C SER A 59 -11.19 -16.30 -17.96
N VAL A 60 -10.43 -16.29 -19.06
CA VAL A 60 -9.01 -15.91 -19.05
C VAL A 60 -8.83 -14.44 -18.65
N GLN A 61 -9.65 -13.53 -19.17
CA GLN A 61 -9.62 -12.12 -18.75
C GLN A 61 -9.97 -11.96 -17.28
N GLY A 62 -11.00 -12.65 -16.80
CA GLY A 62 -11.40 -12.66 -15.40
C GLY A 62 -10.29 -13.14 -14.47
N GLN A 63 -9.58 -14.21 -14.83
CA GLN A 63 -8.42 -14.69 -14.06
C GLN A 63 -7.29 -13.67 -14.02
N ARG A 64 -6.97 -13.03 -15.15
CA ARG A 64 -5.93 -11.98 -15.20
C ARG A 64 -6.28 -10.77 -14.33
N ILE A 65 -7.54 -10.34 -14.35
CA ILE A 65 -8.01 -9.22 -13.52
C ILE A 65 -7.94 -9.61 -12.04
N LYS A 66 -8.44 -10.80 -11.66
CA LYS A 66 -8.36 -11.30 -10.28
C LYS A 66 -6.93 -11.37 -9.77
N LYS A 67 -5.98 -11.82 -10.60
CA LYS A 67 -4.57 -11.87 -10.25
C LYS A 67 -4.02 -10.46 -9.96
N ARG A 68 -4.26 -9.49 -10.84
CA ARG A 68 -3.84 -8.09 -10.65
C ARG A 68 -4.47 -7.44 -9.43
N GLN A 69 -5.76 -7.70 -9.19
CA GLN A 69 -6.47 -7.19 -8.01
C GLN A 69 -5.91 -7.80 -6.72
N CYS A 70 -5.55 -9.08 -6.73
CA CYS A 70 -4.91 -9.74 -5.59
C CYS A 70 -3.50 -9.18 -5.32
N GLU A 71 -2.71 -8.93 -6.35
CA GLU A 71 -1.39 -8.28 -6.23
C GLU A 71 -1.52 -6.87 -5.64
N ARG A 72 -2.42 -6.03 -6.19
CA ARG A 72 -2.71 -4.70 -5.62
C ARG A 72 -3.19 -4.75 -4.18
N GLY A 73 -4.09 -5.68 -3.86
CA GLY A 73 -4.60 -5.87 -2.51
C GLY A 73 -3.50 -6.23 -1.51
N LYS A 74 -2.53 -7.08 -1.91
CA LYS A 74 -1.36 -7.39 -1.08
C LYS A 74 -0.51 -6.15 -0.81
N THR A 75 -0.27 -5.32 -1.83
CA THR A 75 0.49 -4.09 -1.68
C THR A 75 -0.22 -3.08 -0.77
N LEU A 76 -1.55 -2.93 -0.91
CA LEU A 76 -2.36 -2.08 -0.02
C LEU A 76 -2.31 -2.52 1.45
N VAL A 77 -2.42 -3.83 1.71
CA VAL A 77 -2.25 -4.37 3.06
C VAL A 77 -0.88 -4.02 3.63
N LEU A 78 0.16 -4.07 2.79
CA LEU A 78 1.51 -3.79 3.23
C LEU A 78 1.75 -2.29 3.53
N ILE A 79 1.16 -1.40 2.73
CA ILE A 79 1.13 0.04 3.01
C ILE A 79 0.43 0.29 4.35
N TRP A 80 -0.71 -0.36 4.58
CA TRP A 80 -1.48 -0.24 5.81
C TRP A 80 -0.72 -0.75 7.04
N ASP A 81 -0.09 -1.92 6.95
CA ASP A 81 0.76 -2.48 8.02
C ASP A 81 1.92 -1.53 8.35
N THR A 82 2.50 -0.88 7.34
CA THR A 82 3.55 0.13 7.54
C THR A 82 3.02 1.38 8.26
N LYS A 83 1.83 1.88 7.90
CA LYS A 83 1.18 3.00 8.62
C LYS A 83 0.87 2.67 10.07
N VAL A 84 0.37 1.46 10.34
CA VAL A 84 0.09 1.00 11.70
C VAL A 84 1.39 0.91 12.50
N ALA A 85 2.48 0.41 11.91
CA ALA A 85 3.79 0.40 12.54
C ALA A 85 4.30 1.82 12.84
N LEU A 86 4.11 2.77 11.92
CA LEU A 86 4.49 4.18 12.09
C LEU A 86 3.74 4.84 13.27
N ARG A 87 2.40 4.70 13.33
CA ARG A 87 1.60 5.21 14.45
C ARG A 87 1.99 4.58 15.79
N ARG A 88 2.35 3.30 15.77
CA ARG A 88 2.84 2.61 16.98
C ARG A 88 4.17 3.21 17.44
N VAL A 89 5.08 3.52 16.52
CA VAL A 89 6.34 4.22 16.85
C VAL A 89 6.05 5.58 17.45
N GLU A 90 5.19 6.38 16.86
CA GLU A 90 4.79 7.71 17.40
C GLU A 90 4.22 7.59 18.82
N THR A 91 3.27 6.67 19.04
CA THR A 91 2.65 6.47 20.36
C THR A 91 3.65 5.99 21.41
N VAL A 92 4.52 5.05 21.05
CA VAL A 92 5.54 4.52 21.96
C VAL A 92 6.60 5.57 22.25
N PHE A 93 6.98 6.35 21.25
CA PHE A 93 7.90 7.46 21.38
C PHE A 93 7.38 8.50 22.37
N ASP A 94 6.14 8.97 22.20
CA ASP A 94 5.53 9.96 23.09
C ASP A 94 5.48 9.44 24.54
N ARG A 95 5.10 8.17 24.72
CA ARG A 95 5.08 7.54 26.04
C ARG A 95 6.47 7.36 26.65
N TYR A 96 7.49 7.14 25.82
CA TYR A 96 8.86 6.93 26.27
C TYR A 96 9.54 8.25 26.67
N PHE A 97 9.42 9.31 25.86
CA PHE A 97 10.08 10.58 26.09
C PHE A 97 9.31 11.56 26.97
N TRP A 98 7.98 11.59 26.86
CA TRP A 98 7.12 12.53 27.58
C TRP A 98 6.28 11.89 28.68
N GLY A 99 6.18 10.56 28.67
CA GLY A 99 5.47 9.79 29.68
C GLY A 99 6.35 9.39 30.87
N SER A 100 5.78 8.55 31.74
CA SER A 100 6.41 8.10 32.99
C SER A 100 7.57 7.11 32.82
N TYR A 101 7.93 6.73 31.59
CA TYR A 101 9.00 5.77 31.32
C TYR A 101 10.39 6.40 31.46
N TRP A 102 10.52 7.70 31.17
CA TRP A 102 11.76 8.43 31.39
C TRP A 102 11.92 8.76 32.88
N GLN A 103 12.96 8.23 33.51
CA GLN A 103 13.31 8.52 34.90
C GLN A 103 14.65 9.27 34.95
N PRO A 104 14.71 10.48 35.54
CA PRO A 104 15.96 11.23 35.67
C PRO A 104 17.00 10.45 36.49
N GLY A 105 18.27 10.48 36.08
CA GLY A 105 19.39 9.92 36.85
C GLY A 105 19.91 8.54 36.42
N ARG A 106 19.49 7.99 35.26
CA ARG A 106 20.13 6.81 34.66
C ARG A 106 21.54 7.15 34.14
N THR A 107 22.40 6.17 33.90
CA THR A 107 23.74 6.38 33.30
C THR A 107 23.70 6.37 31.76
N PHE A 108 24.69 6.98 31.09
CA PHE A 108 24.75 7.08 29.61
C PHE A 108 24.72 5.70 28.95
N GLN A 109 25.43 4.76 29.57
CA GLN A 109 25.55 3.38 29.11
C GLN A 109 24.28 2.56 29.38
N GLU A 110 23.49 2.93 30.39
CA GLU A 110 22.12 2.44 30.57
C GLU A 110 21.19 3.08 29.54
N VAL A 111 21.18 4.39 29.31
CA VAL A 111 20.26 5.01 28.32
C VAL A 111 20.53 4.54 26.88
N MET A 112 21.79 4.48 26.46
CA MET A 112 22.18 4.02 25.12
C MET A 112 22.25 2.49 25.00
N GLY A 113 22.51 1.77 26.10
CA GLY A 113 22.52 0.30 26.16
C GLY A 113 21.17 -0.33 26.54
N GLU A 114 20.19 0.46 27.00
CA GLU A 114 18.80 0.05 27.24
C GLU A 114 17.86 0.49 26.12
N LEU A 115 18.22 1.47 25.28
CA LEU A 115 17.46 1.68 24.04
C LEU A 115 17.37 0.35 23.29
N THR A 116 18.49 -0.39 23.27
CA THR A 116 18.54 -1.83 23.01
C THR A 116 17.68 -2.63 24.02
N GLY A 117 16.54 -3.13 23.56
CA GLY A 117 15.56 -3.88 24.33
C GLY A 117 14.30 -3.08 24.72
N THR A 118 14.29 -1.75 24.53
CA THR A 118 13.12 -0.91 24.85
C THR A 118 11.92 -1.22 23.95
N PRO A 119 10.70 -0.90 24.42
CA PRO A 119 9.51 -0.92 23.56
C PRO A 119 9.68 0.01 22.33
N LEU A 120 10.44 1.11 22.47
CA LEU A 120 10.70 2.04 21.38
C LEU A 120 11.56 1.42 20.29
N GLU A 121 12.71 0.81 20.63
CA GLU A 121 13.53 0.12 19.64
C GLU A 121 12.77 -1.02 18.96
N LYS A 122 12.04 -1.84 19.71
CA LYS A 122 11.20 -2.92 19.12
C LYS A 122 10.19 -2.37 18.12
N SER A 123 9.59 -1.22 18.40
CA SER A 123 8.66 -0.56 17.47
C SER A 123 9.37 -0.03 16.22
N LEU A 124 10.56 0.57 16.37
CA LEU A 124 11.39 1.04 15.25
C LEU A 124 11.92 -0.11 14.39
N GLU A 125 12.32 -1.23 14.98
CA GLU A 125 12.71 -2.45 14.25
C GLU A 125 11.54 -3.05 13.48
N THR A 126 10.35 -3.05 14.10
CA THR A 126 9.13 -3.49 13.41
C THR A 126 8.83 -2.60 12.22
N LEU A 127 8.94 -1.27 12.38
CA LEU A 127 8.80 -0.31 11.29
C LEU A 127 9.84 -0.56 10.18
N LYS A 128 11.12 -0.72 10.52
CA LYS A 128 12.19 -1.04 9.56
C LYS A 128 11.91 -2.32 8.77
N LYS A 129 11.38 -3.37 9.42
CA LYS A 129 10.99 -4.62 8.76
C LYS A 129 9.84 -4.40 7.76
N GLN A 130 8.81 -3.64 8.14
CA GLN A 130 7.71 -3.32 7.23
C GLN A 130 8.18 -2.47 6.04
N CYS A 131 9.01 -1.46 6.30
CA CYS A 131 9.59 -0.61 5.26
C CYS A 131 10.48 -1.38 4.27
N LEU A 132 11.22 -2.38 4.75
CA LEU A 132 12.03 -3.25 3.89
C LEU A 132 11.16 -4.10 2.96
N GLU A 133 10.02 -4.58 3.43
CA GLU A 133 9.09 -5.33 2.58
C GLU A 133 8.34 -4.40 1.62
N LEU A 134 8.09 -3.15 2.03
CA LEU A 134 7.50 -2.10 1.19
C LEU A 134 8.45 -1.72 0.04
N ASP A 135 9.73 -1.54 0.34
CA ASP A 135 10.77 -1.28 -0.66
C ASP A 135 10.84 -2.40 -1.71
N LYS A 136 10.72 -3.67 -1.30
CA LYS A 136 10.71 -4.80 -2.25
C LYS A 136 9.51 -4.82 -3.19
N GLN A 137 8.36 -4.33 -2.74
CA GLN A 137 7.12 -4.38 -3.53
C GLN A 137 6.87 -3.12 -4.37
N ILE A 138 7.33 -1.95 -3.93
CA ILE A 138 6.94 -0.67 -4.51
C ILE A 138 8.12 0.09 -5.12
N ALA A 139 9.33 0.02 -4.54
CA ALA A 139 10.38 0.96 -4.89
C ALA A 139 11.25 0.50 -6.08
N GLU A 140 11.35 1.35 -7.11
CA GLU A 140 12.35 1.24 -8.18
C GLU A 140 13.77 1.57 -7.67
N ASP A 141 13.87 2.52 -6.72
CA ASP A 141 15.08 2.83 -5.95
C ASP A 141 15.06 2.06 -4.63
N GLY A 142 15.70 0.89 -4.63
CA GLY A 142 15.38 -0.24 -3.74
C GLY A 142 15.57 -0.10 -2.21
N ARG A 143 15.66 1.11 -1.63
CA ARG A 143 15.78 1.34 -0.16
C ARG A 143 15.17 2.65 0.36
N HIS A 144 14.26 3.31 -0.37
CA HIS A 144 13.74 4.63 0.05
C HIS A 144 13.06 4.58 1.44
N TRP A 145 12.15 3.63 1.64
CA TRP A 145 11.36 3.52 2.88
C TRP A 145 12.22 3.10 4.07
N LEU A 146 13.13 2.16 3.84
CA LEU A 146 14.08 1.71 4.86
C LEU A 146 15.00 2.84 5.31
N ASN A 147 15.44 3.71 4.39
CA ASN A 147 16.26 4.87 4.74
C ASN A 147 15.47 5.87 5.58
N ASN A 148 14.21 6.19 5.23
CA ASN A 148 13.35 7.04 6.05
C ASN A 148 13.19 6.48 7.48
N ALA A 149 12.97 5.16 7.62
CA ALA A 149 12.86 4.51 8.93
C ALA A 149 14.18 4.51 9.73
N ARG A 150 15.33 4.44 9.05
CA ARG A 150 16.65 4.57 9.69
C ARG A 150 16.89 5.98 10.18
N GLU A 151 16.64 6.98 9.35
CA GLU A 151 16.81 8.37 9.75
C GLU A 151 15.89 8.74 10.92
N LEU A 152 14.66 8.20 10.96
CA LEU A 152 13.75 8.37 12.10
C LEU A 152 14.34 7.75 13.38
N SER A 153 14.93 6.56 13.28
CA SER A 153 15.65 5.89 14.37
C SER A 153 16.89 6.69 14.84
N ASP A 154 17.60 7.33 13.93
CA ASP A 154 18.79 8.14 14.24
C ASP A 154 18.38 9.40 15.01
N VAL A 155 17.29 10.06 14.61
CA VAL A 155 16.74 11.21 15.35
C VAL A 155 16.25 10.80 16.74
N ALA A 156 15.58 9.65 16.89
CA ALA A 156 15.20 9.12 18.21
C ALA A 156 16.41 8.86 19.12
N THR A 157 17.49 8.34 18.55
CA THR A 157 18.74 8.06 19.27
C THR A 157 19.45 9.36 19.68
N ALA A 158 19.49 10.35 18.80
CA ALA A 158 19.99 11.69 19.10
C ALA A 158 19.17 12.36 20.21
N MET A 159 17.84 12.25 20.17
CA MET A 159 16.97 12.79 21.22
C MET A 159 17.22 12.14 22.58
N ALA A 160 17.40 10.82 22.63
CA ALA A 160 17.72 10.11 23.87
C ALA A 160 19.06 10.60 24.45
N ARG A 161 20.05 10.82 23.58
CA ARG A 161 21.37 11.33 23.97
C ARG A 161 21.31 12.76 24.50
N GLU A 162 20.63 13.67 23.79
CA GLU A 162 20.48 15.07 24.23
C GLU A 162 19.68 15.17 25.53
N ARG A 163 18.62 14.36 25.67
CA ARG A 163 17.84 14.30 26.91
C ARG A 163 18.67 13.81 28.10
N TYR A 164 19.50 12.80 27.88
CA TYR A 164 20.45 12.33 28.88
C TYR A 164 21.45 13.42 29.30
N GLN A 165 22.01 14.15 28.34
CA GLN A 165 22.94 15.25 28.64
C GLN A 165 22.26 16.34 29.45
N LEU A 166 20.98 16.63 29.19
CA LEU A 166 20.22 17.59 30.00
C LEU A 166 20.02 17.14 31.44
N ASP A 167 19.76 15.85 31.67
CA ASP A 167 19.59 15.32 33.02
C ASP A 167 20.90 15.21 33.81
N PHE A 168 22.04 15.01 33.10
CA PHE A 168 23.36 14.82 33.74
C PHE A 168 24.19 16.10 33.84
N CYS A 169 24.13 16.96 32.83
CA CYS A 169 24.80 18.26 32.78
C CYS A 169 23.90 19.38 33.30
N ASP A 170 23.22 19.18 34.43
CA ASP A 170 22.66 20.28 35.19
C ASP A 170 23.63 20.73 36.31
N PRO A 171 24.67 21.55 36.02
CA PRO A 171 25.48 22.18 37.06
C PRO A 171 24.75 23.38 37.70
N ARG A 172 23.44 23.58 37.45
CA ARG A 172 22.67 24.77 37.89
C ARG A 172 21.41 24.44 38.69
N ALA A 173 21.30 23.24 39.26
CA ALA A 173 20.43 23.03 40.42
C ALA A 173 20.72 24.05 41.57
N GLU A 174 21.88 24.73 41.55
CA GLU A 174 22.22 25.81 42.49
C GLU A 174 22.05 27.26 41.99
N VAL A 175 21.74 27.54 40.70
CA VAL A 175 21.67 28.94 40.21
C VAL A 175 20.34 29.25 39.51
N THR A 176 19.36 29.62 40.35
CA THR A 176 18.32 30.63 40.10
C THR A 176 17.75 30.76 38.67
N GLY A 177 16.58 30.17 38.45
CA GLY A 177 15.43 30.93 37.94
C GLY A 177 15.32 31.22 36.43
N GLY A 178 15.90 30.40 35.55
CA GLY A 178 15.64 30.51 34.11
C GLY A 178 15.55 29.13 33.45
N ALA A 179 14.38 28.77 32.92
CA ALA A 179 14.23 27.58 32.08
C ALA A 179 15.04 27.79 30.79
N VAL A 180 16.27 27.30 30.75
CA VAL A 180 17.08 27.31 29.52
C VAL A 180 16.55 26.20 28.63
N ILE A 181 15.70 26.57 27.66
CA ILE A 181 15.28 25.67 26.60
C ILE A 181 16.55 25.30 25.80
N ASN A 182 16.93 24.02 25.83
CA ASN A 182 18.03 23.55 24.99
C ASN A 182 17.55 23.53 23.53
N ARG A 183 18.09 24.47 22.75
CA ARG A 183 17.77 24.67 21.33
C ARG A 183 18.05 23.43 20.49
N ASP A 184 19.06 22.64 20.83
CA ASP A 184 19.42 21.44 20.07
C ASP A 184 18.39 20.33 20.27
N PHE A 185 17.89 20.17 21.52
CA PHE A 185 16.80 19.25 21.80
C PHE A 185 15.49 19.68 21.14
N GLU A 186 15.17 20.98 21.14
CA GLU A 186 14.00 21.53 20.46
C GLU A 186 14.04 21.27 18.95
N VAL A 187 15.20 21.46 18.30
CA VAL A 187 15.40 21.16 16.88
C VAL A 187 15.14 19.68 16.59
N LEU A 188 15.60 18.77 17.46
CA LEU A 188 15.35 17.34 17.28
C LEU A 188 13.87 16.98 17.41
N VAL A 189 13.14 17.58 18.35
CA VAL A 189 11.69 17.40 18.49
C VAL A 189 10.96 17.86 17.23
N TYR A 190 11.29 19.04 16.70
CA TYR A 190 10.71 19.49 15.43
C TYR A 190 11.07 18.59 14.26
N THR A 191 12.33 18.13 14.19
CA THR A 191 12.80 17.24 13.13
C THR A 191 12.06 15.91 13.17
N TRP A 192 11.81 15.37 14.36
CA TRP A 192 11.01 14.17 14.57
C TRP A 192 9.57 14.35 14.08
N THR A 193 8.88 15.40 14.53
CA THR A 193 7.49 15.66 14.13
C THR A 193 7.37 15.92 12.63
N ALA A 194 8.31 16.67 12.04
CA ALA A 194 8.32 16.94 10.61
C ALA A 194 8.50 15.64 9.80
N ARG A 195 9.42 14.77 10.23
CA ARG A 195 9.69 13.49 9.57
C ARG A 195 8.54 12.50 9.70
N LEU A 196 7.89 12.41 10.87
CA LEU A 196 6.70 11.58 11.02
C LEU A 196 5.59 12.01 10.06
N LYS A 197 5.32 13.32 10.00
CA LYS A 197 4.30 13.88 9.09
C LYS A 197 4.64 13.67 7.63
N SER A 198 5.90 13.88 7.23
CA SER A 198 6.31 13.65 5.84
C SER A 198 6.21 12.16 5.48
N PHE A 199 6.58 11.26 6.39
CA PHE A 199 6.47 9.82 6.18
C PHE A 199 5.00 9.42 5.99
N ASP A 200 4.12 9.83 6.90
CA ASP A 200 2.68 9.53 6.83
C ASP A 200 2.07 10.06 5.51
N HIS A 201 2.43 11.28 5.11
CA HIS A 201 1.98 11.87 3.86
C HIS A 201 2.43 11.07 2.62
N GLN A 202 3.69 10.64 2.57
CA GLN A 202 4.18 9.82 1.46
C GLN A 202 3.47 8.45 1.41
N LEU A 203 3.13 7.87 2.57
CA LEU A 203 2.33 6.63 2.62
C LEU A 203 0.88 6.86 2.17
N ASP A 204 0.28 8.03 2.45
CA ASP A 204 -1.03 8.44 1.93
C ASP A 204 -1.01 8.57 0.40
N GLU A 205 0.00 9.22 -0.16
CA GLU A 205 0.14 9.39 -1.61
C GLU A 205 0.19 8.04 -2.34
N ILE A 206 0.93 7.07 -1.79
CA ILE A 206 1.02 5.73 -2.38
C ILE A 206 -0.26 4.92 -2.17
N GLU A 207 -0.93 5.04 -1.02
CA GLU A 207 -2.24 4.40 -0.84
C GLU A 207 -3.23 4.87 -1.92
N VAL A 208 -3.26 6.16 -2.22
CA VAL A 208 -4.11 6.73 -3.28
C VAL A 208 -3.73 6.20 -4.67
N GLN A 209 -2.46 5.94 -4.94
CA GLN A 209 -2.01 5.37 -6.23
C GLN A 209 -2.44 3.91 -6.42
N TYR A 210 -2.57 3.15 -5.33
CA TYR A 210 -2.89 1.71 -5.37
C TYR A 210 -4.38 1.40 -5.13
N SER A 211 -5.16 2.35 -4.61
CA SER A 211 -6.63 2.28 -4.48
C SER A 211 -7.37 2.38 -5.82
#